data_AF-A0A0V0HWU8-F1
#
_entry.id   AF-A0A0V0HWU8-F1
#
_cell.length_a   1.000
_cell.length_b   1.000
_cell.length_c   1.000
_cell.angle_alpha   90.00
_cell.angle_beta   90.00
_cell.angle_gamma   90.00
#
_symmetry.space_group_name_H-M   'P 1'
#
loop_
_entity.id
_entity.type
_entity.pdbx_description
1 polymer ?
#
loop_
_entity_poly.entity_id
_entity_poly.type
_entity_poly.pdbx_seq_one_letter_code
_entity_poly.pdbx_strand_id
1 'polypeptide(L)'
;MLDNKVRQNINLSTDTVRILFQTGLRDRAFEIVRCLYENEYVVDMEGLVAFLCQCRKLLEACKLLLFSLSKGHILNVDTCTTLLSALCKASRASEAFEIYYELLEKGVQQPLECVEELGLALETEGRTKEAEFVKKRIPGQL
;
A
#
# COMPACT_ATOMS: atom_id res chain seq x y z
N MET A 1 29.01 -18.83 19.41
CA MET A 1 29.13 -18.45 17.99
C MET A 1 27.96 -19.09 17.25
N LEU A 2 26.92 -18.31 16.93
CA LEU A 2 25.80 -18.76 16.09
C LEU A 2 25.88 -17.99 14.78
N ASP A 3 26.89 -18.31 13.97
CA ASP A 3 26.89 -17.98 12.55
C ASP A 3 26.12 -19.08 11.84
N ASN A 4 24.80 -18.91 11.79
CA ASN A 4 23.97 -19.66 10.86
C ASN A 4 22.98 -18.69 10.22
N LYS A 5 23.53 -17.79 9.40
CA LYS A 5 22.78 -17.02 8.41
C LYS A 5 22.28 -17.98 7.33
N VAL A 6 21.30 -18.82 7.69
CA VAL A 6 20.39 -19.37 6.70
C VAL A 6 19.66 -18.15 6.15
N ARG A 7 20.12 -17.64 5.01
CA ARG A 7 19.33 -16.70 4.20
C ARG A 7 18.03 -17.44 3.90
N GLN A 8 16.98 -17.15 4.66
CA GLN A 8 15.65 -17.60 4.28
C GLN A 8 15.48 -17.16 2.82
N ASN A 9 15.14 -18.12 1.97
CA ASN A 9 14.86 -17.82 0.57
C ASN A 9 13.76 -16.75 0.58
N ILE A 10 13.96 -15.64 -0.14
CA ILE A 10 13.00 -14.51 -0.22
C ILE A 10 11.59 -15.02 -0.53
N ASN A 11 11.49 -16.11 -1.30
CA ASN A 11 10.23 -16.77 -1.61
C ASN A 11 9.60 -17.42 -0.37
N LEU A 12 10.38 -18.10 0.49
CA LEU A 12 9.86 -18.78 1.68
C LEU A 12 9.31 -17.79 2.72
N SER A 13 10.01 -16.67 2.96
CA SER A 13 9.55 -15.63 3.87
C SER A 13 8.28 -14.95 3.34
N THR A 14 8.25 -14.64 2.05
CA THR A 14 7.08 -14.07 1.36
C THR A 14 5.89 -15.04 1.36
N ASP A 15 6.10 -16.32 1.05
CA ASP A 15 5.06 -17.35 1.03
C ASP A 15 4.47 -17.59 2.42
N THR A 16 5.32 -17.60 3.46
CA THR A 16 4.87 -17.72 4.85
C THR A 16 3.93 -16.56 5.21
N VAL A 17 4.29 -15.34 4.84
CA VAL A 17 3.44 -14.16 5.07
C VAL A 17 2.13 -14.26 4.27
N ARG A 18 2.16 -14.72 3.01
CA ARG A 18 0.94 -14.94 2.20
C ARG A 18 0.00 -15.94 2.87
N ILE A 19 0.52 -17.06 3.37
CA ILE A 19 -0.27 -18.10 4.06
C ILE A 19 -0.92 -17.53 5.33
N LEU A 20 -0.19 -16.72 6.11
CA LEU A 20 -0.76 -16.10 7.31
C LEU A 20 -1.89 -15.13 6.98
N PHE A 21 -1.74 -14.35 5.90
CA PHE A 21 -2.85 -13.53 5.43
C PHE A 21 -4.04 -14.39 4.98
N GLN A 22 -3.83 -15.49 4.24
CA GLN A 22 -4.91 -16.38 3.79
C GLN A 22 -5.68 -17.01 4.95
N THR A 23 -4.96 -17.49 5.96
CA THR A 23 -5.52 -18.15 7.15
C THR A 23 -6.21 -17.19 8.12
N GLY A 24 -6.18 -15.88 7.85
CA GLY A 24 -6.80 -14.86 8.70
C GLY A 24 -5.96 -14.42 9.89
N LEU A 25 -4.73 -14.92 10.01
CA LEU A 25 -3.76 -14.56 11.05
C LEU A 25 -3.03 -13.25 10.72
N ARG A 26 -3.80 -12.21 10.39
CA ARG A 26 -3.25 -10.94 9.87
C ARG A 26 -2.30 -10.25 10.85
N ASP A 27 -2.60 -10.28 12.15
CA ASP A 27 -1.78 -9.58 13.15
C ASP A 27 -0.39 -10.22 13.22
N ARG A 28 -0.34 -11.56 13.23
CA ARG A 28 0.92 -12.32 13.12
C ARG A 28 1.63 -12.07 11.79
N ALA A 29 0.89 -11.95 10.69
CA ALA A 29 1.49 -11.63 9.39
C ALA A 29 2.25 -10.29 9.43
N PHE A 30 1.66 -9.25 10.02
CA PHE A 30 2.32 -7.95 10.21
C PHE A 30 3.51 -8.01 11.17
N GLU A 31 3.40 -8.75 12.27
CA GLU A 31 4.52 -8.97 13.20
C GLU A 31 5.71 -9.63 12.51
N ILE A 32 5.46 -10.65 11.69
CA ILE A 32 6.51 -11.33 10.93
C ILE A 32 7.12 -10.41 9.88
N VAL A 33 6.32 -9.66 9.12
CA VAL A 33 6.85 -8.69 8.14
C VAL A 33 7.78 -7.69 8.84
N ARG A 34 7.36 -7.15 9.98
CA ARG A 34 8.19 -6.21 10.75
C ARG A 34 9.48 -6.86 11.24
N CYS A 35 9.39 -8.06 11.80
CA CYS A 35 10.55 -8.83 12.27
C CYS A 35 11.54 -9.11 11.12
N LEU A 36 11.05 -9.52 9.95
CA LEU A 36 11.90 -9.76 8.78
C LEU A 36 12.63 -8.48 8.35
N TYR A 37 11.94 -7.35 8.32
CA TYR A 37 12.53 -6.05 8.00
C TYR A 37 13.58 -5.59 9.03
N GLU A 38 13.32 -5.76 10.32
CA GLU A 38 14.26 -5.40 11.40
C GLU A 38 15.53 -6.25 11.38
N ASN A 39 15.43 -7.49 10.87
CA ASN A 39 16.56 -8.40 10.72
C ASN A 39 17.21 -8.33 9.32
N GLU A 40 16.93 -7.27 8.55
CA GLU A 40 17.48 -7.03 7.19
C GLU A 40 17.19 -8.15 6.18
N TYR A 41 16.15 -8.95 6.39
CA TYR A 41 15.70 -9.93 5.41
C TYR A 41 14.90 -9.24 4.30
N VAL A 42 15.17 -9.66 3.06
CA VAL A 42 14.42 -9.18 1.89
C VAL A 42 13.06 -9.90 1.83
N VAL A 43 12.00 -9.12 1.70
CA VAL A 43 10.61 -9.59 1.51
C VAL A 43 10.06 -8.92 0.26
N ASP A 44 9.39 -9.69 -0.60
CA ASP A 44 8.74 -9.15 -1.79
C ASP A 44 7.44 -8.41 -1.41
N MET A 45 7.59 -7.14 -1.01
CA MET A 45 6.44 -6.30 -0.64
C MET A 45 5.51 -6.02 -1.81
N GLU A 46 6.04 -5.89 -3.02
CA GLU A 46 5.22 -5.66 -4.21
C GLU A 46 4.32 -6.86 -4.47
N GLY A 47 4.88 -8.07 -4.46
CA GLY A 47 4.13 -9.31 -4.57
C GLY A 47 3.11 -9.50 -3.45
N LEU A 48 3.44 -9.12 -2.20
CA LEU A 48 2.50 -9.18 -1.08
C LEU A 48 1.32 -8.20 -1.22
N VAL A 49 1.58 -6.96 -1.60
CA VAL A 49 0.53 -5.95 -1.81
C VAL A 49 -0.36 -6.38 -2.98
N ALA A 50 0.23 -6.78 -4.11
CA ALA A 50 -0.52 -7.28 -5.27
C ALA A 50 -1.38 -8.50 -4.91
N PHE A 51 -0.84 -9.44 -4.14
CA PHE A 51 -1.57 -10.60 -3.64
C PHE A 51 -2.77 -10.22 -2.76
N LEU A 52 -2.60 -9.28 -1.84
CA LEU A 52 -3.69 -8.82 -0.98
C LEU A 52 -4.78 -8.08 -1.77
N CYS A 53 -4.40 -7.28 -2.76
CA CYS A 53 -5.34 -6.67 -3.70
C CYS A 53 -6.19 -7.72 -4.43
N GLN A 54 -5.56 -8.79 -4.95
CA GLN A 54 -6.26 -9.92 -5.59
C GLN A 54 -7.21 -10.63 -4.62
N CYS A 55 -6.81 -10.76 -3.35
CA CYS A 55 -7.64 -11.33 -2.29
C CYS A 55 -8.70 -10.36 -1.74
N ARG A 56 -8.86 -9.15 -2.30
CA ARG A 56 -9.76 -8.08 -1.82
C ARG A 56 -9.50 -7.64 -0.37
N LYS A 57 -8.29 -7.89 0.15
CA LYS A 57 -7.82 -7.49 1.48
C LYS A 57 -7.19 -6.10 1.42
N LEU A 58 -7.98 -5.11 1.01
CA LEU A 58 -7.50 -3.77 0.65
C LEU A 58 -6.90 -3.01 1.84
N LEU A 59 -7.44 -3.19 3.04
CA LEU A 59 -6.91 -2.53 4.24
C LEU A 59 -5.56 -3.10 4.65
N GLU A 60 -5.39 -4.42 4.55
CA GLU A 60 -4.10 -5.06 4.78
C GLU A 60 -3.08 -4.65 3.72
N ALA A 61 -3.49 -4.57 2.45
CA ALA A 61 -2.64 -4.08 1.35
C ALA A 61 -2.19 -2.63 1.58
N CYS A 62 -3.11 -1.75 2.01
CA CYS A 62 -2.82 -0.36 2.35
C CYS A 62 -1.77 -0.26 3.45
N LYS A 63 -1.95 -1.00 4.55
CA LYS A 63 -0.98 -1.02 5.66
C LYS A 63 0.41 -1.48 5.23
N LEU A 64 0.51 -2.52 4.38
CA LEU A 64 1.80 -2.97 3.87
C LEU A 64 2.45 -1.94 2.92
N LEU A 65 1.66 -1.30 2.05
CA LEU A 65 2.18 -0.25 1.17
C LEU A 65 2.70 0.93 1.99
N LEU A 66 1.93 1.46 2.94
CA LEU A 66 2.36 2.55 3.81
C LEU A 66 3.59 2.17 4.64
N PHE A 67 3.65 0.93 5.14
CA PHE A 67 4.85 0.43 5.81
C PHE A 67 6.07 0.44 4.88
N SER A 68 5.93 -0.06 3.64
CA SER A 68 7.00 -0.04 2.63
C SER A 68 7.49 1.39 2.37
N LEU A 69 6.57 2.33 2.16
CA LEU A 69 6.87 3.75 1.93
C LEU A 69 7.58 4.38 3.14
N SER A 70 7.16 4.06 4.37
CA SER A 70 7.81 4.54 5.61
C SER A 70 9.25 4.04 5.77
N LYS A 71 9.59 2.90 5.16
CA LYS A 71 10.95 2.33 5.10
C LYS A 71 11.74 2.85 3.89
N GLY A 72 11.19 3.77 3.11
CA GLY A 72 11.82 4.33 1.93
C GLY A 72 11.74 3.42 0.69
N HIS A 73 10.96 2.33 0.75
CA HIS A 73 10.79 1.40 -0.37
C HIS A 73 9.53 1.78 -1.15
N ILE A 74 9.72 2.43 -2.29
CA ILE A 74 8.65 2.77 -3.24
C ILE A 74 8.38 1.55 -4.11
N LEU A 75 7.14 1.06 -4.08
CA LEU A 75 6.68 -0.02 -4.96
C LEU A 75 6.37 0.54 -6.35
N ASN A 76 6.14 -0.35 -7.32
CA ASN A 76 5.72 0.05 -8.66
C ASN A 76 4.49 0.97 -8.62
N VAL A 77 4.53 2.03 -9.44
CA VAL A 77 3.44 3.01 -9.59
C VAL A 77 2.13 2.32 -9.97
N ASP A 78 2.19 1.30 -10.82
CA ASP A 78 0.99 0.54 -11.23
C ASP A 78 0.34 -0.18 -10.03
N THR A 79 1.14 -0.77 -9.15
CA THR A 79 0.68 -1.45 -7.93
C THR A 79 0.05 -0.45 -6.96
N CYS A 80 0.68 0.71 -6.78
CA CYS A 80 0.16 1.80 -5.94
C CYS A 80 -1.16 2.35 -6.49
N THR A 81 -1.20 2.65 -7.79
CA THR A 81 -2.37 3.15 -8.51
C THR A 81 -3.54 2.17 -8.42
N THR A 82 -3.27 0.88 -8.63
CA THR A 82 -4.28 -0.18 -8.56
C THR A 82 -4.92 -0.26 -7.18
N LEU A 83 -4.11 -0.20 -6.12
CA LEU A 83 -4.62 -0.22 -4.75
C LEU A 83 -5.43 1.04 -4.42
N LEU A 84 -4.91 2.22 -4.80
CA LEU A 84 -5.58 3.49 -4.59
C LEU A 84 -6.97 3.51 -5.26
N SER A 85 -7.03 3.14 -6.55
CA SER A 85 -8.29 3.02 -7.29
C SER A 85 -9.24 2.00 -6.65
N ALA A 86 -8.71 0.84 -6.21
CA ALA A 86 -9.52 -0.18 -5.54
C ALA A 86 -10.11 0.32 -4.21
N LEU A 87 -9.38 1.14 -3.44
CA LEU A 87 -9.87 1.75 -2.21
C LEU A 87 -10.95 2.80 -2.48
N CYS A 88 -10.77 3.66 -3.49
CA CYS A 88 -11.81 4.61 -3.92
C CYS A 88 -13.13 3.90 -4.26
N LYS A 89 -13.05 2.83 -5.07
CA LYS A 89 -14.23 2.01 -5.43
C LYS A 89 -14.86 1.28 -4.25
N ALA A 90 -14.12 1.08 -3.16
CA ALA A 90 -14.58 0.39 -1.97
C ALA A 90 -15.12 1.32 -0.87
N SER A 91 -15.32 2.61 -1.18
CA SER A 91 -15.71 3.64 -0.20
C SER A 91 -14.73 3.70 0.99
N ARG A 92 -13.44 3.66 0.66
CA ARG A 92 -12.30 3.78 1.57
C ARG A 92 -11.46 5.00 1.20
N ALA A 93 -12.10 6.15 0.98
CA ALA A 93 -11.39 7.34 0.51
C ALA A 93 -10.34 7.85 1.53
N SER A 94 -10.51 7.54 2.83
CA SER A 94 -9.49 7.82 3.87
C SER A 94 -8.18 7.13 3.61
N GLU A 95 -8.23 5.82 3.47
CA GLU A 95 -7.05 5.01 3.22
C GLU A 95 -6.46 5.31 1.84
N ALA A 96 -7.31 5.60 0.84
CA ALA A 96 -6.85 6.01 -0.48
C ALA A 96 -6.10 7.35 -0.45
N PHE A 97 -6.60 8.32 0.31
CA PHE A 97 -5.96 9.63 0.47
C PHE A 97 -4.63 9.52 1.24
N GLU A 98 -4.55 8.69 2.27
CA GLU A 98 -3.30 8.45 2.99
C GLU A 98 -2.19 7.93 2.07
N ILE A 99 -2.51 6.94 1.21
CA ILE A 99 -1.57 6.43 0.20
C ILE A 99 -1.18 7.54 -0.77
N TYR A 100 -2.15 8.28 -1.31
CA TYR A 100 -1.89 9.38 -2.25
C TYR A 100 -0.96 10.43 -1.64
N TYR A 101 -1.23 10.83 -0.40
CA TYR A 101 -0.43 11.83 0.31
C TYR A 101 1.00 11.35 0.53
N GLU A 102 1.20 10.11 0.98
CA GLU A 102 2.54 9.56 1.19
C GLU A 102 3.33 9.44 -0.13
N LEU A 103 2.67 9.03 -1.22
CA LEU A 103 3.29 8.98 -2.55
C LEU A 103 3.67 10.38 -3.03
N LEU A 104 2.82 11.38 -2.80
CA LEU A 104 3.08 12.77 -3.12
C LEU A 104 4.30 13.32 -2.36
N GLU A 105 4.39 13.06 -1.04
CA GLU A 105 5.53 13.46 -0.20
C GLU A 105 6.84 12.79 -0.66
N LYS A 106 6.75 11.59 -1.23
CA LYS A 106 7.88 10.87 -1.84
C LYS A 106 8.20 11.33 -3.27
N GLY A 107 7.46 12.30 -3.81
CA GLY A 107 7.64 12.81 -5.17
C GLY A 107 7.12 11.88 -6.28
N VAL A 108 6.31 10.88 -5.93
CA VAL A 108 5.76 9.90 -6.87
C VAL A 108 4.43 10.40 -7.43
N GLN A 109 4.43 10.79 -8.70
CA GLN A 109 3.23 11.23 -9.39
C GLN A 109 2.32 10.03 -9.72
N GLN A 110 1.05 10.12 -9.36
CA GLN A 110 0.03 9.16 -9.77
C GLN A 110 -0.61 9.60 -11.10
N PRO A 111 -1.13 8.67 -11.91
CA PRO A 111 -1.87 9.01 -13.13
C PRO A 111 -3.05 9.96 -12.85
N LEU A 112 -3.31 10.90 -13.77
CA LEU A 112 -4.36 11.91 -13.60
C LEU A 112 -5.73 11.29 -13.30
N GLU A 113 -6.10 10.24 -14.04
CA GLU A 113 -7.35 9.51 -13.87
C GLU A 113 -7.54 8.97 -12.43
N CYS A 114 -6.45 8.51 -11.81
CA CYS A 114 -6.45 7.99 -10.45
C CYS A 114 -6.67 9.12 -9.41
N VAL A 115 -6.07 10.29 -9.66
CA VAL A 115 -6.21 11.49 -8.82
C VAL A 115 -7.63 12.07 -8.94
N GLU A 116 -8.21 12.07 -10.13
CA GLU A 116 -9.61 12.44 -10.36
C GLU A 116 -10.58 11.50 -9.64
N GLU A 117 -10.37 10.18 -9.75
CA GLU A 117 -11.17 9.17 -9.06
C GLU A 117 -11.13 9.37 -7.53
N LEU A 118 -9.95 9.65 -6.97
CA LEU A 118 -9.80 9.98 -5.56
C LEU A 118 -10.54 11.25 -5.16
N GLY A 119 -10.45 12.31 -5.96
CA GLY A 119 -11.17 13.56 -5.73
C GLY A 119 -12.68 13.34 -5.62
N LEU A 120 -13.25 12.60 -6.57
CA LEU A 120 -14.67 12.24 -6.58
C LEU A 120 -15.04 11.37 -5.37
N ALA A 121 -14.25 10.34 -5.05
CA ALA A 121 -14.50 9.48 -3.90
C ALA A 121 -14.56 10.31 -2.59
N LEU A 122 -13.61 11.22 -2.40
CA LEU A 122 -13.57 12.13 -1.24
C LEU A 122 -14.80 13.03 -1.15
N GLU A 123 -15.30 13.54 -2.27
CA GLU A 123 -16.56 14.33 -2.30
C GLU A 123 -17.76 13.49 -1.89
N THR A 124 -17.88 12.28 -2.43
CA THR A 124 -19.00 11.39 -2.12
C THR A 124 -19.03 10.98 -0.65
N GLU A 125 -17.85 10.89 -0.01
CA GLU A 125 -17.71 10.60 1.42
C GLU A 125 -17.72 11.86 2.31
N GLY A 126 -17.92 13.06 1.75
CA GLY A 126 -18.01 14.33 2.49
C GLY A 126 -16.66 14.87 3.00
N ARG A 127 -15.53 14.35 2.51
CA ARG A 127 -14.16 14.72 2.92
C ARG A 127 -13.68 15.93 2.12
N THR A 128 -14.42 17.03 2.23
CA THR A 128 -14.30 18.23 1.38
C THR A 128 -12.90 18.85 1.38
N LYS A 129 -12.25 18.96 2.55
CA LYS A 129 -10.89 19.55 2.65
C LYS A 129 -9.85 18.77 1.83
N GLU A 130 -9.96 17.45 1.84
CA GLU A 130 -9.05 16.58 1.12
C GLU A 130 -9.37 16.56 -0.36
N ALA A 131 -10.66 16.55 -0.72
CA ALA A 131 -11.09 16.69 -2.11
C ALA A 131 -10.57 17.99 -2.73
N GLU A 132 -10.69 19.12 -2.04
CA GLU A 132 -10.14 20.41 -2.49
C GLU A 132 -8.61 20.37 -2.63
N PHE A 133 -7.91 19.71 -1.71
CA PHE A 133 -6.46 19.53 -1.79
C PHE A 133 -6.03 18.75 -3.03
N VAL A 134 -6.76 17.67 -3.35
CA VAL A 134 -6.51 16.83 -4.53
C VAL A 134 -6.83 17.61 -5.81
N LYS A 135 -7.98 18.29 -5.88
CA LYS A 135 -8.41 19.08 -7.05
C LYS A 135 -7.44 20.17 -7.46
N LYS A 136 -6.85 20.88 -6.49
CA LYS A 136 -5.84 21.93 -6.77
C LYS A 136 -4.61 21.43 -7.53
N ARG A 137 -4.40 20.10 -7.60
CA ARG A 137 -3.27 19.47 -8.28
C ARG A 137 -3.64 18.87 -9.65
N ILE A 138 -4.91 18.88 -10.03
CA ILE A 138 -5.39 18.44 -11.34
C ILE A 138 -5.23 19.62 -12.31
N PRO A 139 -4.34 19.55 -13.32
CA PRO A 139 -4.19 20.63 -14.29
C PRO A 139 -5.47 20.80 -15.12
N GLY A 140 -6.01 22.03 -15.18
CA GLY A 140 -7.13 22.38 -16.07
C GLY A 140 -8.46 22.77 -15.40
N GLN A 141 -8.54 22.83 -14.06
CA GLN A 141 -9.71 23.39 -13.35
C GLN A 141 -9.41 24.80 -12.80
N LEU A 142 -9.59 25.80 -13.67
CA LEU A 142 -9.83 27.22 -13.31
C LEU A 142 -11.19 27.63 -13.85
#